data_AF-A0A4P1R5C0-F1
#
_entry.id   AF-A0A4P1R5C0-F1
#
_cell.length_a   1.000
_cell.length_b   1.000
_cell.length_c   1.000
_cell.angle_alpha   90.00
_cell.angle_beta   90.00
_cell.angle_gamma   90.00
#
_symmetry.space_group_name_H-M   'P 1'
#
loop_
_entity.id
_entity.type
_entity.pdbx_description
1 polymer ?
#
loop_
_entity_poly.entity_id
_entity_poly.type
_entity_poly.pdbx_seq_one_letter_code
_entity_poly.pdbx_strand_id
1 'polypeptide(L)'
;MIPQEIDNLNQLESIDLSSNHLSGEIPQSISGLSILGNLNLSYNNFMGKIPSGIQLQSFTNLSYIGNPNLCGPPLTKKCSQVDKSNDIKPKGEDNNDEDKSEVHWWS
;
A
#
# COMPACT_ATOMS: atom_id res chain seq x y z
N MET A 1 -0.12 -7.27 11.85
CA MET A 1 -0.71 -6.78 10.58
C MET A 1 -2.18 -6.47 10.79
N ILE A 2 -2.76 -5.60 9.97
CA ILE A 2 -4.20 -5.34 9.97
C ILE A 2 -4.87 -6.26 8.93
N PRO A 3 -5.95 -6.99 9.27
CA PRO A 3 -6.67 -7.83 8.31
C PRO A 3 -7.30 -7.03 7.17
N GLN A 4 -7.45 -7.63 5.99
CA GLN A 4 -8.09 -6.96 4.85
C GLN A 4 -9.60 -6.77 5.09
N GLU A 5 -10.22 -7.64 5.88
CA GLU A 5 -11.64 -7.70 6.18
C GLU A 5 -12.13 -6.60 7.14
N ILE A 6 -11.26 -5.65 7.50
CA ILE A 6 -11.60 -4.54 8.41
C ILE A 6 -12.71 -3.65 7.84
N ASP A 7 -12.87 -3.60 6.51
CA ASP A 7 -13.94 -2.90 5.82
C ASP A 7 -15.35 -3.45 6.14
N ASN A 8 -15.47 -4.70 6.62
CA ASN A 8 -16.77 -5.22 7.09
C ASN A 8 -17.29 -4.49 8.33
N LEU A 9 -16.42 -3.76 9.04
CA LEU A 9 -16.78 -2.96 10.20
C LEU A 9 -17.28 -1.58 9.77
N ASN A 10 -18.32 -1.53 8.93
CA ASN A 10 -18.85 -0.30 8.33
C ASN A 10 -19.33 0.77 9.33
N GLN A 11 -19.51 0.41 10.60
CA GLN A 11 -19.88 1.33 11.68
C GLN A 11 -18.69 1.77 12.55
N LEU A 12 -17.46 1.49 12.13
CA LEU A 12 -16.28 1.81 12.92
C LEU A 12 -15.93 3.29 12.80
N GLU A 13 -16.06 4.01 13.90
CA GLU A 13 -15.79 5.45 13.98
C GLU A 13 -14.38 5.78 14.48
N SER A 14 -13.74 4.87 15.22
CA SER A 14 -12.42 5.10 15.80
C SER A 14 -11.57 3.84 15.79
N ILE A 15 -10.34 3.98 15.31
CA ILE A 15 -9.26 2.98 15.40
C ILE A 15 -8.09 3.61 16.15
N ASP A 16 -7.72 3.04 17.30
CA ASP A 16 -6.42 3.29 17.92
C ASP A 16 -5.66 1.97 18.06
N LEU A 17 -4.58 1.85 17.30
CA LEU A 17 -3.66 0.73 17.33
C LEU A 17 -2.24 1.19 17.67
N SER A 18 -2.10 2.39 18.21
CA SER A 18 -0.79 3.00 18.44
C SER A 18 0.04 2.24 19.47
N SER A 19 1.37 2.41 19.39
CA SER A 19 2.32 1.81 20.36
C SER A 19 2.24 0.30 20.44
N ASN A 20 2.17 -0.35 19.28
CA ASN A 20 2.17 -1.80 19.15
C ASN A 20 3.34 -2.28 18.28
N HIS A 21 3.45 -3.60 18.11
CA HIS A 21 4.44 -4.22 17.23
C HIS A 21 3.84 -4.64 15.87
N LEU A 22 2.75 -4.02 15.43
CA LEU A 22 2.08 -4.39 14.18
C LEU A 22 2.98 -4.07 12.99
N SER A 23 3.10 -5.02 12.07
CA SER A 23 3.90 -4.92 10.85
C SER A 23 3.07 -5.19 9.59
N GLY A 24 3.71 -5.01 8.43
CA GLY A 24 3.09 -5.15 7.11
C GLY A 24 2.63 -3.82 6.54
N GLU A 25 1.95 -3.86 5.41
CA GLU A 25 1.33 -2.68 4.80
C GLU A 25 0.01 -2.32 5.49
N ILE A 26 -0.38 -1.05 5.40
CA ILE A 26 -1.73 -0.62 5.78
C ILE A 26 -2.67 -1.08 4.64
N PRO A 27 -3.69 -1.91 4.93
CA PRO A 27 -4.55 -2.44 3.87
C PRO A 27 -5.41 -1.32 3.25
N GLN A 28 -5.60 -1.38 1.93
CA GLN A 28 -6.42 -0.42 1.19
C GLN A 28 -7.87 -0.41 1.70
N SER A 29 -8.37 -1.52 2.23
CA SER A 29 -9.74 -1.66 2.77
C SER A 29 -10.07 -0.69 3.92
N ILE A 30 -9.08 -0.18 4.67
CA ILE A 30 -9.34 0.89 5.67
C ILE A 30 -9.92 2.14 5.01
N SER A 31 -9.61 2.40 3.74
CA SER A 31 -10.21 3.52 3.00
C SER A 31 -11.72 3.34 2.75
N GLY A 32 -12.26 2.13 2.90
CA GLY A 32 -13.69 1.83 2.81
C GLY A 32 -14.49 2.20 4.06
N LEU A 33 -13.83 2.48 5.19
CA LEU A 33 -14.47 2.89 6.43
C LEU A 33 -14.92 4.36 6.38
N SER A 34 -16.02 4.60 5.68
CA SER A 34 -16.50 5.95 5.31
C SER A 34 -16.88 6.84 6.48
N ILE A 35 -17.18 6.29 7.65
CA ILE A 35 -17.53 7.04 8.86
C ILE A 35 -16.39 7.14 9.88
N LEU A 36 -15.21 6.60 9.56
CA LEU A 36 -14.06 6.61 10.46
C LEU A 36 -13.65 8.06 10.75
N GLY A 37 -13.89 8.54 11.96
CA GLY A 37 -13.56 9.90 12.38
C GLY A 37 -12.19 10.01 13.04
N ASN A 38 -11.69 8.91 13.62
CA ASN A 38 -10.42 8.88 14.33
C ASN A 38 -9.55 7.68 13.93
N LEU A 39 -8.27 7.94 13.65
CA LEU A 39 -7.29 6.92 13.30
C LEU A 39 -5.97 7.23 13.99
N ASN A 40 -5.42 6.25 14.71
CA ASN A 40 -4.07 6.31 15.26
C ASN A 40 -3.33 4.99 15.03
N LEU A 41 -2.40 4.99 14.07
CA LEU A 41 -1.53 3.87 13.72
C LEU A 41 -0.06 4.14 14.11
N SER A 42 0.17 5.18 14.92
CA SER A 42 1.51 5.66 15.26
C SER A 42 2.30 4.63 16.07
N TYR A 43 3.63 4.72 16.04
CA TYR A 43 4.54 3.89 16.82
C TYR A 43 4.27 2.39 16.63
N ASN A 44 4.37 1.94 15.39
CA ASN A 44 4.28 0.55 14.96
C ASN A 44 5.42 0.22 13.97
N ASN A 45 5.37 -0.95 13.35
CA ASN A 45 6.31 -1.42 12.33
C ASN A 45 5.66 -1.47 10.92
N PHE A 46 4.66 -0.62 10.64
CA PHE A 46 4.04 -0.56 9.33
C PHE A 46 5.04 -0.09 8.26
N MET A 47 4.85 -0.57 7.03
CA MET A 47 5.73 -0.31 5.90
C MET A 47 4.97 0.03 4.62
N GLY A 48 5.71 0.49 3.62
CA GLY A 48 5.16 0.80 2.30
C GLY A 48 4.51 2.17 2.24
N LYS A 49 3.76 2.39 1.16
CA LYS A 49 3.05 3.65 0.93
C LYS A 49 1.74 3.65 1.70
N ILE A 50 1.41 4.75 2.37
CA ILE A 50 0.07 4.96 2.93
C ILE A 50 -0.95 4.89 1.78
N PRO A 51 -1.97 4.02 1.85
CA PRO A 51 -2.94 3.85 0.78
C PRO A 51 -3.60 5.18 0.41
N SER A 52 -3.80 5.40 -0.89
CA SER A 52 -4.52 6.57 -1.38
C SER A 52 -6.01 6.38 -1.20
N GLY A 53 -6.68 7.36 -0.61
CA GLY A 53 -8.13 7.38 -0.41
C GLY A 53 -8.50 8.60 0.42
N ILE A 54 -9.69 9.18 0.18
CA ILE A 54 -10.13 10.41 0.84
C ILE A 54 -10.01 10.29 2.37
N GLN A 55 -10.39 9.12 2.91
CA GLN A 55 -10.41 8.89 4.34
C GLN A 55 -9.00 8.85 4.96
N LEU A 56 -8.08 8.05 4.42
CA LEU A 56 -6.73 7.93 4.99
C LEU A 56 -5.91 9.22 4.86
N GLN A 57 -6.19 10.00 3.81
CA GLN A 57 -5.51 11.27 3.53
C GLN A 57 -6.11 12.45 4.31
N SER A 58 -7.27 12.30 4.95
CA SER A 58 -7.87 13.34 5.79
C SER A 58 -7.26 13.40 7.19
N PHE A 59 -6.66 12.29 7.65
CA PHE A 59 -5.98 12.23 8.95
C PHE A 59 -4.63 12.96 8.92
N THR A 60 -4.23 13.48 10.09
CA THR A 60 -2.95 14.21 10.22
C THR A 60 -1.75 13.26 10.16
N ASN A 61 -0.55 13.81 9.95
CA ASN A 61 0.69 13.02 10.00
C ASN A 61 0.87 12.29 11.35
N LEU A 62 0.34 12.82 12.45
CA LEU A 62 0.42 12.21 13.80
C LEU A 62 -0.19 10.82 13.85
N SER A 63 -1.19 10.53 13.02
CA SER A 63 -1.78 9.19 12.92
C SER A 63 -0.82 8.12 12.42
N TYR A 64 0.34 8.51 11.87
CA TYR A 64 1.25 7.60 11.15
C TYR A 64 2.72 7.68 11.61
N ILE A 65 3.08 8.64 12.48
CA ILE A 65 4.47 8.81 12.96
C ILE A 65 4.99 7.58 13.68
N GLY A 66 6.30 7.44 13.80
CA GLY A 66 6.91 6.33 14.53
C GLY A 66 6.88 4.98 13.80
N ASN A 67 6.47 4.94 12.53
CA ASN A 67 6.58 3.77 11.66
C ASN A 67 7.81 3.92 10.72
N PRO A 68 8.95 3.24 10.98
CA PRO A 68 10.21 3.53 10.30
C PRO A 68 10.19 3.37 8.79
N ASN A 69 9.39 2.43 8.27
CA ASN A 69 9.34 2.04 6.86
C ASN A 69 8.10 2.54 6.12
N LEU A 70 7.21 3.26 6.80
CA LEU A 70 6.02 3.86 6.18
C LEU A 70 6.42 5.15 5.43
N CYS A 71 5.70 5.48 4.35
CA CYS A 71 5.96 6.65 3.52
C CYS A 71 4.71 7.14 2.78
N GLY A 72 4.79 8.32 2.18
CA GLY A 72 3.69 8.93 1.42
C GLY A 72 2.80 9.83 2.27
N PRO A 73 1.96 10.67 1.64
CA PRO A 73 1.05 11.57 2.35
C PRO A 73 0.14 10.78 3.31
N PRO A 74 -0.19 11.32 4.49
CA PRO A 74 0.13 12.67 4.99
C PRO A 74 1.52 12.84 5.62
N LEU A 75 2.40 11.82 5.58
CA LEU A 75 3.79 11.98 6.00
C LEU A 75 4.58 12.84 4.99
N THR A 76 5.56 13.59 5.49
CA THR A 76 6.51 14.32 4.64
C THR A 76 7.53 13.39 3.96
N LYS A 77 7.73 12.18 4.52
CA LYS A 77 8.62 11.15 3.99
C LYS A 77 8.10 10.66 2.63
N LYS A 78 8.84 10.97 1.56
CA LYS A 78 8.56 10.43 0.23
C LYS A 78 8.89 8.94 0.19
N CYS A 79 8.12 8.18 -0.58
CA CYS A 79 8.46 6.80 -0.87
C CYS A 79 9.62 6.78 -1.86
N SER A 80 10.70 6.07 -1.54
CA SER A 80 11.76 5.78 -2.49
C SER A 80 11.12 5.04 -3.66
N GLN A 81 11.28 5.56 -4.88
CA GLN A 81 10.98 4.80 -6.08
C GLN A 81 12.05 3.71 -6.13
N VAL A 82 11.78 2.54 -5.55
CA VAL A 82 12.50 1.33 -5.98
C VAL A 82 11.96 1.07 -7.38
N ASP A 83 12.85 1.19 -8.35
CA ASP A 83 12.56 1.44 -9.75
C ASP A 83 11.57 0.43 -10.36
N LYS A 84 10.56 0.95 -11.06
CA LYS A 84 9.90 0.22 -12.16
C LYS A 84 10.84 0.12 -13.38
N SER A 85 12.05 -0.37 -13.19
CA SER A 85 13.02 -0.53 -14.28
C SER A 85 13.82 -1.81 -14.08
N ASN A 86 13.17 -2.93 -14.42
CA ASN A 86 13.84 -4.15 -14.83
C ASN A 86 13.18 -4.73 -16.10
N ASP A 87 12.79 -3.86 -17.05
CA ASP A 87 12.62 -4.25 -18.45
C ASP A 87 13.90 -3.93 -19.22
N ILE A 88 15.00 -4.57 -18.85
CA ILE A 88 16.12 -4.77 -19.77
C ILE A 88 15.66 -5.89 -20.72
N LYS A 89 14.97 -5.54 -21.81
CA LYS A 89 14.87 -6.44 -22.96
C LYS A 89 16.28 -6.58 -23.55
N PRO A 90 16.86 -7.80 -23.62
CA PRO A 90 18.05 -8.01 -24.42
C PRO A 90 17.70 -7.72 -25.87
N LYS A 91 18.48 -6.83 -26.48
CA LYS A 91 18.46 -6.57 -27.91
C LYS A 91 19.27 -7.70 -28.57
N GLY A 92 18.58 -8.72 -29.09
CA GLY A 92 19.11 -9.71 -30.03
C GLY A 92 18.19 -9.71 -31.25
N GLU A 93 18.66 -9.15 -32.36
CA GLU A 93 19.12 -9.90 -33.55
C GLU A 93 17.94 -10.44 -34.37
N ASP A 94 17.76 -9.82 -35.55
CA ASP A 94 16.87 -10.26 -36.61
C ASP A 94 17.07 -11.75 -36.91
N ASN A 95 15.97 -12.49 -37.04
CA ASN A 95 15.69 -13.51 -38.07
C ASN A 95 14.31 -14.13 -37.78
N ASN A 96 13.29 -13.71 -38.53
CA ASN A 96 12.01 -14.42 -38.59
C ASN A 96 12.14 -15.52 -39.67
N ASP A 97 12.21 -16.77 -39.24
CA ASP A 97 11.64 -17.91 -39.96
C ASP A 97 10.44 -18.40 -39.12
N GLU A 98 9.31 -18.58 -39.80
CA GLU A 98 8.02 -19.00 -39.24
C GLU A 98 8.08 -20.43 -38.69
N ASP A 99 7.67 -20.65 -37.44
CA ASP A 99 6.81 -21.79 -37.13
C ASP A 99 5.98 -21.56 -35.84
N LYS A 100 4.72 -21.96 -35.92
CA LYS A 100 3.68 -21.81 -34.91
C LYS A 100 3.80 -22.91 -33.86
N SER A 101 3.82 -22.54 -32.59
CA SER A 101 3.15 -23.34 -31.55
C SER A 101 2.57 -22.42 -30.47
N GLU A 102 1.24 -22.46 -30.38
CA GLU A 102 0.43 -21.79 -29.37
C GLU A 102 0.79 -22.24 -27.95
N VAL A 103 1.03 -21.29 -27.06
CA VAL A 103 0.60 -21.40 -25.66
C VAL A 103 -0.04 -20.08 -25.22
N HIS A 104 -1.36 -20.08 -25.19
CA HIS A 104 -2.22 -19.02 -24.67
C HIS A 104 -2.22 -19.03 -23.13
N TRP A 105 -1.68 -17.99 -22.48
CA TRP A 105 -2.00 -17.63 -21.10
C TRP A 105 -1.82 -16.12 -20.86
N TRP A 106 -2.92 -15.37 -20.80
CA TRP A 106 -2.97 -14.11 -20.04
C TRP A 106 -4.36 -13.94 -19.41
N SER A 107 -4.36 -13.39 -18.20
CA SER A 107 -5.52 -12.75 -17.55
C SER A 107 -5.61 -11.29 -17.98
#